data_AF-A0AA85JMH6-F1
#
_entry.id   AF-A0AA85JMH6-F1
#
_cell.length_a   1.000
_cell.length_b   1.000
_cell.length_c   1.000
_cell.angle_alpha   90.00
_cell.angle_beta   90.00
_cell.angle_gamma   90.00
#
_symmetry.space_group_name_H-M   'P 1'
#
loop_
_entity.id
_entity.type
_entity.pdbx_description
1 polymer ?
#
loop_
_entity_poly.entity_id
_entity_poly.type
_entity_poly.pdbx_seq_one_letter_code
_entity_poly.pdbx_strand_id
1 'polypeptide(L)'
;MSKMYGILVHILSFICISSDISSLNASFLLLHSWKHRSVNNFIDSSIYVIPPNLPERFYTEFTLFYTPRDDDQMPLPPWPQNYPPQLPYAVGRGRTWYAVDLNIAIEYYQDYCVPIFEPSSYFPCMIFNYNQTAYLMAPTDSGYGPCCVYRKPWGVPHQNFMQTFTHYYSGTTERLGSGVLNQTIQWWVIPKDDDYQNEFVKQNNISRRKSHPVFGGYGWTYEKSKKRIPVCFWYEGNTGWAQQLFFNFVDNGPRIHDVENFQLPEICKTEITCIYRP
;
A
#
# COMPACT_ATOMS: atom_id res chain seq x y z
N MET A 1 -28.29 -57.04 16.67
CA MET A 1 -27.97 -56.87 15.24
C MET A 1 -28.87 -55.76 14.71
N SER A 2 -28.45 -54.62 14.17
CA SER A 2 -27.19 -53.90 14.13
C SER A 2 -27.56 -52.42 13.94
N LYS A 3 -26.85 -51.52 14.63
CA LYS A 3 -26.88 -50.08 14.38
C LYS A 3 -26.25 -49.80 13.02
N MET A 4 -26.86 -48.94 12.21
CA MET A 4 -26.18 -48.24 11.11
C MET A 4 -26.18 -46.75 11.41
N TYR A 5 -24.98 -46.24 11.64
CA TYR A 5 -24.61 -44.85 11.58
C TYR A 5 -24.68 -44.37 10.11
N GLY A 6 -25.21 -43.18 9.89
CA GLY A 6 -25.19 -42.49 8.60
C GLY A 6 -25.28 -40.99 8.85
N ILE A 7 -24.11 -40.39 9.04
CA ILE A 7 -23.88 -38.98 9.36
C ILE A 7 -24.42 -38.11 8.22
N LEU A 8 -25.44 -37.30 8.51
CA LEU A 8 -25.91 -36.25 7.61
C LEU A 8 -24.91 -35.10 7.66
N VAL A 9 -24.23 -34.89 6.54
CA VAL A 9 -23.20 -33.88 6.30
C VAL A 9 -23.80 -32.48 6.47
N HIS A 10 -23.37 -31.79 7.52
CA HIS A 10 -23.50 -30.33 7.61
C HIS A 10 -22.60 -29.71 6.54
N ILE A 11 -23.21 -29.19 5.48
CA ILE A 11 -22.55 -28.29 4.53
C ILE A 11 -22.37 -26.95 5.24
N LEU A 12 -21.29 -26.85 6.02
CA LEU A 12 -20.70 -25.59 6.42
C LEU A 12 -19.74 -25.19 5.30
N SER A 13 -20.25 -24.48 4.31
CA SER A 13 -19.46 -23.73 3.34
C SER A 13 -18.80 -22.53 4.05
N PHE A 14 -17.82 -22.83 4.90
CA PHE A 14 -16.75 -21.90 5.23
C PHE A 14 -15.85 -21.83 4.00
N ILE A 15 -16.16 -20.92 3.10
CA ILE A 15 -15.16 -20.45 2.15
C ILE A 15 -14.17 -19.61 2.97
N CYS A 16 -13.20 -20.30 3.57
CA CYS A 16 -11.95 -19.67 3.97
C CYS A 16 -11.23 -19.27 2.68
N ILE A 17 -11.57 -18.10 2.14
CA ILE A 17 -10.69 -17.40 1.21
C ILE A 17 -9.51 -16.93 2.06
N SER A 18 -8.53 -17.82 2.20
CA SER A 18 -7.15 -17.44 2.47
C SER A 18 -6.66 -16.67 1.24
N SER A 19 -7.06 -15.42 1.12
CA SER A 19 -6.44 -14.50 0.18
C SER A 19 -5.05 -14.20 0.72
N ASP A 20 -4.00 -14.55 -0.01
CA ASP A 20 -2.65 -14.11 0.27
C ASP A 20 -2.65 -12.57 0.40
N ILE A 21 -2.43 -12.09 1.62
CA ILE A 21 -2.59 -10.68 2.04
C ILE A 21 -1.45 -9.78 1.51
N SER A 22 -0.47 -10.34 0.79
CA SER A 22 0.80 -9.64 0.55
C SER A 22 0.74 -8.55 -0.52
N SER A 23 -0.05 -8.64 -1.60
CA SER A 23 -0.15 -7.55 -2.60
C SER A 23 -1.35 -6.60 -2.40
N LEU A 24 -2.33 -6.99 -1.57
CA LEU A 24 -3.63 -6.31 -1.45
C LEU A 24 -3.62 -4.98 -0.67
N ASN A 25 -2.46 -4.57 -0.15
CA ASN A 25 -2.31 -3.36 0.67
C ASN A 25 -1.39 -2.31 0.01
N ALA A 26 -1.14 -2.43 -1.29
CA ALA A 26 -0.06 -1.72 -1.97
C ALA A 26 -0.48 -0.34 -2.54
N SER A 27 -0.87 0.54 -1.62
CA SER A 27 -0.95 1.99 -1.81
C SER A 27 -0.60 2.66 -0.49
N PHE A 28 -0.10 3.89 -0.54
CA PHE A 28 0.22 4.65 0.67
C PHE A 28 -1.01 4.78 1.59
N LEU A 29 -2.22 4.85 1.01
CA LEU A 29 -3.51 4.88 1.71
C LEU A 29 -4.14 3.51 2.01
N LEU A 30 -3.61 2.43 1.46
CA LEU A 30 -4.14 1.08 1.62
C LEU A 30 -3.29 0.21 2.57
N LEU A 31 -2.20 0.70 3.14
CA LEU A 31 -1.44 -0.08 4.12
C LEU A 31 -2.08 0.00 5.52
N HIS A 32 -3.22 -0.68 5.74
CA HIS A 32 -4.00 -0.58 6.99
C HIS A 32 -4.01 -1.78 7.92
N SER A 33 -3.26 -2.82 7.62
CA SER A 33 -3.44 -4.08 8.33
C SER A 33 -2.13 -4.84 8.39
N TRP A 34 -1.15 -4.29 9.13
CA TRP A 34 -0.21 -5.19 9.76
C TRP A 34 -0.78 -5.61 11.11
N LYS A 35 -1.07 -6.91 11.27
CA LYS A 35 -1.60 -7.42 12.53
C LYS A 35 -0.58 -7.12 13.62
N HIS A 36 -0.91 -6.17 14.50
CA HIS A 36 -0.29 -6.06 15.80
C HIS A 36 -0.43 -7.39 16.53
N ARG A 37 0.64 -8.20 16.56
CA ARG A 37 0.89 -8.98 17.76
C ARG A 37 1.71 -8.08 18.66
N SER A 38 1.15 -7.81 19.84
CA SER A 38 1.88 -7.21 20.96
C SER A 38 3.18 -7.97 21.13
N VAL A 39 4.29 -7.39 20.66
CA VAL A 39 5.61 -7.78 21.13
C VAL A 39 5.72 -7.15 22.51
N ASN A 40 5.10 -7.80 23.49
CA ASN A 40 5.64 -7.77 24.83
C ASN A 40 7.09 -8.22 24.65
N ASN A 41 8.06 -7.31 24.73
CA ASN A 41 9.26 -7.50 25.55
C ASN A 41 10.37 -6.47 25.31
N PHE A 42 10.83 -5.93 26.45
CA PHE A 42 12.16 -5.40 26.73
C PHE A 42 12.54 -4.10 26.01
N ILE A 43 12.39 -3.00 26.76
CA ILE A 43 13.05 -1.73 26.51
C ILE A 43 14.56 -1.98 26.69
N ASP A 44 15.23 -2.42 25.64
CA ASP A 44 16.66 -2.20 25.52
C ASP A 44 16.86 -0.85 24.82
N SER A 45 17.59 0.03 25.51
CA SER A 45 17.84 1.45 25.22
C SER A 45 18.69 1.71 23.96
N SER A 46 18.57 0.88 22.93
CA SER A 46 19.07 1.23 21.61
C SER A 46 18.18 2.32 21.01
N ILE A 47 18.80 3.36 20.45
CA ILE A 47 18.13 4.59 19.99
C ILE A 47 17.25 4.23 18.77
N TYR A 48 16.00 3.85 19.00
CA TYR A 48 15.05 3.64 17.92
C TYR A 48 14.77 4.97 17.22
N VAL A 49 14.97 5.01 15.90
CA VAL A 49 14.57 6.16 15.08
C VAL A 49 13.06 6.13 14.95
N ILE A 50 12.40 7.01 15.70
CA ILE A 50 10.94 7.13 15.69
C ILE A 50 10.50 7.63 14.30
N PRO A 51 9.60 6.91 13.62
CA PRO A 51 9.05 7.35 12.34
C PRO A 51 8.15 8.59 12.54
N PRO A 52 7.98 9.43 11.51
CA PRO A 52 7.14 10.60 11.61
C PRO A 52 5.65 10.25 11.70
N ASN A 53 4.88 11.12 12.33
CA ASN A 53 3.43 11.10 12.23
C ASN A 53 3.01 11.86 10.95
N LEU A 54 1.91 11.45 10.34
CA LEU A 54 1.22 12.26 9.34
C LEU A 54 0.64 13.52 10.00
N PRO A 55 0.56 14.65 9.27
CA PRO A 55 -0.27 15.76 9.71
C PRO A 55 -1.75 15.36 9.69
N GLU A 56 -2.62 16.12 10.36
CA GLU A 56 -4.06 15.89 10.34
C GLU A 56 -4.64 15.93 8.92
N ARG A 57 -4.14 16.86 8.09
CA ARG A 57 -4.48 16.97 6.67
C ARG A 57 -3.24 17.22 5.83
N PHE A 58 -3.20 16.67 4.61
CA PHE A 58 -2.23 17.05 3.61
C PHE A 58 -2.72 16.83 2.18
N TYR A 59 -2.08 17.54 1.26
CA TYR A 59 -2.13 17.30 -0.18
C TYR A 59 -0.72 17.04 -0.69
N THR A 60 -0.58 16.11 -1.63
CA THR A 60 0.67 15.89 -2.36
C THR A 60 0.39 15.40 -3.76
N GLU A 61 1.32 15.67 -4.66
CA GLU A 61 1.36 15.05 -5.99
C GLU A 61 2.34 13.88 -5.97
N PHE A 62 2.17 12.94 -6.89
CA PHE A 62 3.11 11.84 -7.05
C PHE A 62 3.34 11.45 -8.51
N THR A 63 4.52 10.87 -8.77
CA THR A 63 4.79 10.09 -9.96
C THR A 63 4.94 8.63 -9.54
N LEU A 64 4.14 7.77 -10.13
CA LEU A 64 4.18 6.33 -10.00
C LEU A 64 5.02 5.75 -11.13
N PHE A 65 5.98 4.92 -10.78
CA PHE A 65 6.72 4.06 -11.69
C PHE A 65 6.33 2.62 -11.40
N TYR A 66 6.00 1.87 -12.44
CA TYR A 66 5.64 0.46 -12.33
C TYR A 66 6.40 -0.36 -13.35
N THR A 67 6.99 -1.47 -12.94
CA THR A 67 7.54 -2.48 -13.86
C THR A 67 6.91 -3.83 -13.56
N PRO A 68 6.46 -4.59 -14.58
CA PRO A 68 6.02 -5.96 -14.39
C PRO A 68 7.20 -6.93 -14.27
N ARG A 69 8.46 -6.45 -14.24
CA ARG A 69 9.63 -7.30 -14.09
C ARG A 69 9.81 -7.74 -12.64
N ASP A 70 9.81 -9.05 -12.44
CA ASP A 70 10.05 -9.75 -11.17
C ASP A 70 11.24 -10.73 -11.26
N ASP A 71 12.05 -10.62 -12.32
CA ASP A 71 13.24 -11.45 -12.51
C ASP A 71 14.41 -11.01 -11.61
N ASP A 72 15.37 -11.92 -11.39
CA ASP A 72 16.49 -11.71 -10.45
C ASP A 72 17.42 -10.55 -10.83
N GLN A 73 17.38 -10.09 -12.08
CA GLN A 73 18.20 -8.98 -12.55
C GLN A 73 17.55 -7.63 -12.26
N MET A 74 16.27 -7.61 -11.85
CA MET A 74 15.55 -6.40 -11.53
C MET A 74 15.86 -5.95 -10.10
N PRO A 75 16.56 -4.82 -9.89
CA PRO A 75 16.85 -4.35 -8.54
C PRO A 75 15.57 -3.82 -7.86
N LEU A 76 15.50 -4.06 -6.55
CA LEU A 76 14.45 -3.52 -5.69
C LEU A 76 14.45 -1.98 -5.73
N PRO A 77 13.28 -1.33 -5.70
CA PRO A 77 13.20 0.10 -5.44
C PRO A 77 13.70 0.44 -4.01
N PRO A 78 14.02 1.71 -3.71
CA PRO A 78 13.91 2.88 -4.58
C PRO A 78 15.00 2.95 -5.66
N TRP A 79 14.62 3.24 -6.91
CA TRP A 79 15.57 3.38 -8.01
C TRP A 79 16.23 4.76 -8.02
N PRO A 80 17.58 4.86 -7.92
CA PRO A 80 18.31 6.13 -7.85
C PRO A 80 18.05 7.09 -9.03
N GLN A 81 17.79 6.55 -10.22
CA GLN A 81 17.52 7.35 -11.41
C GLN A 81 16.08 7.87 -11.48
N ASN A 82 15.25 7.60 -10.46
CA ASN A 82 13.80 7.84 -10.42
C ASN A 82 12.99 6.98 -11.39
N TYR A 83 13.56 5.95 -12.01
CA TYR A 83 12.85 5.01 -12.88
C TYR A 83 13.51 3.63 -12.85
N PRO A 84 12.78 2.55 -13.20
CA PRO A 84 13.34 1.22 -13.40
C PRO A 84 14.52 1.22 -14.36
N PRO A 85 15.65 0.55 -14.04
CA PRO A 85 16.84 0.60 -14.88
C PRO A 85 16.65 -0.05 -16.27
N GLN A 86 15.61 -0.87 -16.45
CA GLN A 86 15.38 -1.61 -17.68
C GLN A 86 13.87 -1.69 -17.98
N LEU A 87 13.53 -1.64 -19.27
CA LEU A 87 12.17 -1.87 -19.77
C LEU A 87 11.74 -3.35 -19.58
N PRO A 88 10.43 -3.64 -19.57
CA PRO A 88 9.32 -2.68 -19.65
C PRO A 88 9.01 -1.99 -18.31
N TYR A 89 8.56 -0.74 -18.38
CA TYR A 89 7.94 -0.05 -17.25
C TYR A 89 6.93 1.00 -17.75
N ALA A 90 6.03 1.39 -16.87
CA ALA A 90 5.05 2.46 -17.05
C ALA A 90 5.34 3.60 -16.07
N VAL A 91 4.93 4.82 -16.46
CA VAL A 91 5.06 6.04 -15.65
C VAL A 91 3.72 6.76 -15.63
N GLY A 92 3.23 7.06 -14.45
CA GLY A 92 1.91 7.66 -14.25
C GLY A 92 1.96 8.77 -13.21
N ARG A 93 1.06 9.73 -13.34
CA ARG A 93 0.92 10.84 -12.41
C ARG A 93 -0.28 10.60 -11.52
N GLY A 94 -0.24 11.19 -10.34
CA GLY A 94 -1.38 11.20 -9.46
C GLY A 94 -1.27 12.20 -8.34
N ARG A 95 -2.29 12.20 -7.49
CA ARG A 95 -2.45 13.13 -6.38
C ARG A 95 -3.08 12.42 -5.20
N THR A 96 -2.71 12.85 -4.01
CA THR A 96 -3.26 12.35 -2.76
C THR A 96 -3.82 13.51 -1.95
N TRP A 97 -5.05 13.36 -1.48
CA TRP A 97 -5.63 14.16 -0.42
C TRP A 97 -5.83 13.25 0.79
N TYR A 98 -5.43 13.73 1.96
CA TYR A 98 -5.60 13.02 3.22
C TYR A 98 -6.19 14.00 4.23
N ALA A 99 -7.28 13.61 4.88
CA ALA A 99 -7.91 14.34 5.97
C ALA A 99 -8.51 13.36 6.98
N VAL A 100 -7.76 13.07 8.04
CA VAL A 100 -8.13 12.06 9.02
C VAL A 100 -9.31 12.47 9.89
N ASP A 101 -9.44 13.77 10.16
CA ASP A 101 -10.53 14.37 10.93
C ASP A 101 -11.87 14.27 10.20
N LEU A 102 -11.85 14.25 8.87
CA LEU A 102 -13.00 13.99 8.00
C LEU A 102 -13.17 12.50 7.66
N ASN A 103 -12.28 11.63 8.13
CA ASN A 103 -12.20 10.22 7.76
C ASN A 103 -12.25 9.99 6.25
N ILE A 104 -11.52 10.84 5.50
CA ILE A 104 -11.37 10.72 4.06
C ILE A 104 -9.90 10.72 3.63
N ALA A 105 -9.58 9.83 2.70
CA ALA A 105 -8.34 9.93 1.95
C ALA A 105 -8.59 9.48 0.50
N ILE A 106 -8.03 10.21 -0.45
CA ILE A 106 -8.24 10.02 -1.88
C ILE A 106 -6.88 9.93 -2.55
N GLU A 107 -6.65 8.87 -3.32
CA GLU A 107 -5.61 8.79 -4.31
C GLU A 107 -6.23 8.80 -5.71
N TYR A 108 -5.88 9.82 -6.49
CA TYR A 108 -6.28 9.94 -7.87
C TYR A 108 -5.10 9.58 -8.78
N TYR A 109 -5.30 8.56 -9.61
CA TYR A 109 -4.36 8.06 -10.60
C TYR A 109 -4.77 8.56 -11.98
N GLN A 110 -3.98 9.46 -12.57
CA GLN A 110 -4.34 10.18 -13.78
C GLN A 110 -4.09 9.38 -15.06
N ASP A 111 -3.06 8.54 -15.09
CA ASP A 111 -2.60 7.89 -16.33
C ASP A 111 -2.88 6.37 -16.34
N TYR A 112 -2.59 5.67 -15.23
CA TYR A 112 -2.95 4.27 -15.05
C TYR A 112 -3.20 3.97 -13.56
N CYS A 113 -4.11 3.04 -13.30
CA CYS A 113 -4.57 2.66 -11.97
C CYS A 113 -3.50 1.87 -11.22
N VAL A 114 -3.68 1.71 -9.91
CA VAL A 114 -2.73 1.03 -9.04
C VAL A 114 -2.33 -0.33 -9.63
N PRO A 115 -1.03 -0.65 -9.69
CA PRO A 115 -0.50 -1.92 -10.22
C PRO A 115 -0.75 -3.13 -9.30
N ILE A 116 -1.87 -3.08 -8.57
CA ILE A 116 -2.43 -4.19 -7.80
C ILE A 116 -3.68 -4.77 -8.46
N PHE A 117 -4.19 -4.22 -9.57
CA PHE A 117 -5.40 -4.73 -10.23
C PHE A 117 -5.04 -5.50 -11.53
N GLU A 118 -5.68 -6.65 -11.78
CA GLU A 118 -5.47 -7.47 -12.99
C GLU A 118 -6.73 -7.65 -13.86
N PRO A 119 -6.59 -7.79 -15.18
CA PRO A 119 -5.38 -7.69 -15.98
C PRO A 119 -5.34 -6.34 -16.70
N SER A 120 -4.26 -5.58 -16.55
CA SER A 120 -4.04 -4.29 -17.24
C SER A 120 -4.75 -3.08 -16.59
N SER A 121 -4.19 -2.58 -15.49
CA SER A 121 -4.57 -1.30 -14.85
C SER A 121 -4.28 -0.05 -15.71
N TYR A 122 -4.15 -0.13 -17.04
CA TYR A 122 -3.81 1.00 -17.92
C TYR A 122 -4.99 1.96 -18.19
N PHE A 123 -5.67 2.37 -17.13
CA PHE A 123 -6.79 3.32 -17.14
C PHE A 123 -6.70 4.25 -15.93
N PRO A 124 -7.17 5.51 -16.00
CA PRO A 124 -7.23 6.37 -14.84
C PRO A 124 -8.18 5.82 -13.78
N CYS A 125 -7.88 6.00 -12.50
CA CYS A 125 -8.79 5.59 -11.44
C CYS A 125 -8.67 6.48 -10.21
N MET A 126 -9.65 6.38 -9.32
CA MET A 126 -9.62 6.99 -8.00
C MET A 126 -9.86 5.90 -6.97
N ILE A 127 -8.93 5.78 -6.02
CA ILE A 127 -9.13 4.99 -4.81
C ILE A 127 -9.39 5.97 -3.69
N PHE A 128 -10.42 5.74 -2.91
CA PHE A 128 -10.67 6.59 -1.75
C PHE A 128 -11.29 5.82 -0.60
N ASN A 129 -10.89 6.21 0.60
CA ASN A 129 -11.46 5.74 1.85
C ASN A 129 -12.47 6.79 2.28
N TYR A 130 -13.72 6.39 2.48
CA TYR A 130 -14.77 7.26 2.99
C TYR A 130 -15.64 6.47 3.95
N ASN A 131 -15.78 6.97 5.19
CA ASN A 131 -16.62 6.36 6.22
C ASN A 131 -16.34 4.86 6.44
N GLN A 132 -15.05 4.51 6.63
CA GLN A 132 -14.58 3.12 6.83
C GLN A 132 -14.81 2.16 5.66
N THR A 133 -14.99 2.67 4.44
CA THR A 133 -15.05 1.86 3.23
C THR A 133 -14.06 2.38 2.21
N ALA A 134 -13.27 1.50 1.64
CA ALA A 134 -12.44 1.79 0.47
C ALA A 134 -13.25 1.53 -0.80
N TYR A 135 -13.29 2.53 -1.67
CA TYR A 135 -13.92 2.48 -2.97
C TYR A 135 -12.86 2.57 -4.06
N LEU A 136 -13.15 1.95 -5.20
CA LEU A 136 -12.44 2.17 -6.45
C LEU A 136 -13.46 2.73 -7.45
N MET A 137 -13.15 3.90 -8.00
CA MET A 137 -13.83 4.45 -9.18
C MET A 137 -12.91 4.33 -10.39
N ALA A 138 -13.47 3.80 -11.46
CA ALA A 138 -12.77 3.57 -12.71
C ALA A 138 -13.74 3.73 -13.89
N PRO A 139 -13.26 3.92 -15.13
CA PRO A 139 -14.08 3.86 -16.33
C PRO A 139 -14.89 2.56 -16.43
N THR A 140 -16.12 2.60 -16.96
CA THR A 140 -17.01 1.42 -17.03
C THR A 140 -16.45 0.30 -17.89
N ASP A 141 -15.67 0.64 -18.92
CA ASP A 141 -15.00 -0.28 -19.83
C ASP A 141 -13.76 -0.96 -19.21
N SER A 142 -13.29 -0.50 -18.04
CA SER A 142 -12.19 -1.15 -17.31
C SER A 142 -12.56 -2.51 -16.69
N GLY A 143 -13.86 -2.81 -16.57
CA GLY A 143 -14.36 -3.98 -15.82
C GLY A 143 -14.40 -3.79 -14.29
N TYR A 144 -13.83 -2.70 -13.77
CA TYR A 144 -13.91 -2.30 -12.36
C TYR A 144 -14.91 -1.18 -12.10
N GLY A 145 -15.22 -0.41 -13.14
CA GLY A 145 -16.08 0.74 -13.05
C GLY A 145 -17.58 0.41 -13.02
N PRO A 146 -18.42 1.41 -12.80
CA PRO A 146 -18.02 2.81 -12.56
C PRO A 146 -17.60 3.09 -11.11
N CYS A 147 -18.04 2.27 -10.16
CA CYS A 147 -17.56 2.28 -8.79
C CYS A 147 -17.81 0.92 -8.14
N CYS A 148 -16.88 0.47 -7.31
CA CYS A 148 -16.99 -0.76 -6.55
C CYS A 148 -16.39 -0.59 -5.14
N VAL A 149 -16.85 -1.40 -4.20
CA VAL A 149 -16.33 -1.52 -2.85
C VAL A 149 -15.07 -2.39 -2.91
N TYR A 150 -13.91 -1.78 -2.66
CA TYR A 150 -12.64 -2.49 -2.59
C TYR A 150 -12.52 -3.28 -1.29
N ARG A 151 -12.79 -2.62 -0.15
CA ARG A 151 -12.68 -3.27 1.18
C ARG A 151 -13.51 -2.55 2.23
N LYS A 152 -14.09 -3.32 3.15
CA LYS A 152 -14.73 -2.86 4.39
C LYS A 152 -14.55 -3.88 5.52
N PRO A 153 -14.28 -3.47 6.77
CA PRO A 153 -13.95 -2.11 7.19
C PRO A 153 -12.56 -1.71 6.70
N TRP A 154 -12.43 -0.48 6.20
CA TRP A 154 -11.18 0.11 5.73
C TRP A 154 -11.19 1.62 5.98
N GLY A 155 -10.72 2.02 7.17
CA GLY A 155 -10.61 3.41 7.57
C GLY A 155 -9.42 4.12 6.93
N VAL A 156 -9.38 5.44 7.08
CA VAL A 156 -8.19 6.24 6.76
C VAL A 156 -7.07 5.92 7.75
N PRO A 157 -5.78 5.88 7.32
CA PRO A 157 -4.65 5.79 8.24
C PRO A 157 -4.76 6.78 9.39
N HIS A 158 -4.58 6.34 10.63
CA HIS A 158 -4.34 7.27 11.73
C HIS A 158 -3.00 7.98 11.54
N GLN A 159 -2.87 9.19 12.11
CA GLN A 159 -1.65 9.99 11.98
C GLN A 159 -0.38 9.25 12.45
N ASN A 160 -0.53 8.34 13.40
CA ASN A 160 0.55 7.56 13.97
C ASN A 160 0.75 6.19 13.32
N PHE A 161 0.13 5.87 12.17
CA PHE A 161 0.19 4.53 11.59
C PHE A 161 1.64 4.05 11.35
N MET A 162 2.55 4.96 11.01
CA MET A 162 3.96 4.65 10.80
C MET A 162 4.66 4.10 12.05
N GLN A 163 4.13 4.36 13.26
CA GLN A 163 4.69 3.82 14.50
C GLN A 163 4.67 2.29 14.54
N THR A 164 3.74 1.65 13.81
CA THR A 164 3.72 0.19 13.63
C THR A 164 4.98 -0.34 12.95
N PHE A 165 5.68 0.51 12.19
CA PHE A 165 6.89 0.17 11.46
C PHE A 165 8.19 0.56 12.19
N THR A 166 8.14 1.02 13.44
CA THR A 166 9.31 1.58 14.16
C THR A 166 10.55 0.67 14.13
N HIS A 167 10.36 -0.65 14.25
CA HIS A 167 11.46 -1.63 14.26
C HIS A 167 12.08 -1.91 12.89
N TYR A 168 11.51 -1.37 11.81
CA TYR A 168 11.94 -1.61 10.43
C TYR A 168 12.78 -0.47 9.84
N TYR A 169 13.29 0.41 10.70
CA TYR A 169 14.24 1.42 10.27
C TYR A 169 15.49 0.75 9.68
N SER A 170 15.79 1.07 8.42
CA SER A 170 16.87 0.41 7.66
C SER A 170 18.10 1.30 7.47
N GLY A 171 17.95 2.62 7.62
CA GLY A 171 19.07 3.55 7.57
C GLY A 171 18.71 4.91 6.98
N THR A 172 19.75 5.74 6.79
CA THR A 172 19.66 7.05 6.14
C THR A 172 20.50 7.03 4.87
N THR A 173 19.98 7.62 3.79
CA THR A 173 20.76 7.93 2.60
C THR A 173 20.93 9.43 2.45
N GLU A 174 22.03 9.86 1.85
CA GLU A 174 22.25 11.23 1.43
C GLU A 174 22.33 11.27 -0.10
N ARG A 175 21.49 12.10 -0.74
CA ARG A 175 21.52 12.30 -2.20
C ARG A 175 21.46 10.99 -2.98
N LEU A 176 20.48 10.14 -2.65
CA LEU A 176 20.29 8.83 -3.29
C LEU A 176 20.20 8.93 -4.81
N GLY A 177 19.59 10.00 -5.32
CA GLY A 177 19.27 10.15 -6.74
C GLY A 177 19.06 11.59 -7.16
N SER A 178 18.31 11.77 -8.25
CA SER A 178 17.90 13.09 -8.75
C SER A 178 16.52 13.51 -8.22
N GLY A 179 16.11 14.76 -8.44
CA GLY A 179 14.78 15.24 -8.05
C GLY A 179 14.51 15.10 -6.55
N VAL A 180 13.35 14.52 -6.18
CA VAL A 180 12.96 14.32 -4.77
C VAL A 180 13.85 13.33 -4.02
N LEU A 181 14.65 12.51 -4.72
CA LEU A 181 15.64 11.63 -4.09
C LEU A 181 16.99 12.33 -3.81
N ASN A 182 17.18 13.57 -4.28
CA ASN A 182 18.41 14.34 -4.07
C ASN A 182 18.41 15.10 -2.72
N GLN A 183 18.15 14.37 -1.63
CA GLN A 183 18.12 14.91 -0.27
C GLN A 183 18.49 13.82 0.75
N THR A 184 18.55 14.19 2.03
CA THR A 184 18.75 13.22 3.11
C THR A 184 17.43 12.52 3.43
N ILE A 185 17.38 11.19 3.34
CA ILE A 185 16.16 10.39 3.47
C ILE A 185 16.36 9.29 4.50
N GLN A 186 15.39 9.13 5.40
CA GLN A 186 15.30 8.04 6.36
C GLN A 186 14.35 6.96 5.83
N TRP A 187 14.76 5.69 5.94
CA TRP A 187 14.09 4.56 5.32
C TRP A 187 13.53 3.56 6.33
N TRP A 188 12.31 3.11 6.08
CA TRP A 188 11.68 1.98 6.75
C TRP A 188 11.37 0.90 5.70
N VAL A 189 11.98 -0.27 5.84
CA VAL A 189 11.88 -1.38 4.87
C VAL A 189 11.05 -2.51 5.49
N ILE A 190 9.89 -2.78 4.89
CA ILE A 190 8.86 -3.65 5.42
C ILE A 190 9.08 -5.06 4.84
N PRO A 191 9.40 -6.07 5.68
CA PRO A 191 9.49 -7.46 5.23
C PRO A 191 8.14 -7.99 4.74
N LYS A 192 8.19 -9.03 3.92
CA LYS A 192 7.00 -9.80 3.55
C LYS A 192 6.51 -10.60 4.76
N ASP A 193 5.20 -10.69 4.94
CA ASP A 193 4.54 -11.34 6.10
C ASP A 193 4.92 -12.84 6.31
N ASP A 194 5.55 -13.47 5.32
CA ASP A 194 5.89 -14.90 5.32
C ASP A 194 7.08 -15.26 6.25
N ASP A 195 7.90 -14.30 6.67
CA ASP A 195 9.12 -14.59 7.45
C ASP A 195 8.85 -14.97 8.92
N TYR A 196 7.63 -14.78 9.44
CA TYR A 196 7.29 -15.18 10.81
C TYR A 196 6.54 -16.51 10.92
N GLN A 197 6.15 -17.15 9.82
CA GLN A 197 5.46 -18.45 9.82
C GLN A 197 6.35 -19.65 9.46
N ASN A 198 7.55 -19.45 8.91
CA ASN A 198 8.30 -20.53 8.27
C ASN A 198 9.75 -20.75 8.74
N GLU A 199 10.08 -20.47 10.00
CA GLU A 199 11.25 -21.14 10.61
C GLU A 199 11.00 -22.63 10.91
N PHE A 200 9.74 -23.09 10.94
CA PHE A 200 9.40 -24.49 11.27
C PHE A 200 8.98 -25.38 10.08
N VAL A 201 8.82 -24.85 8.86
CA VAL A 201 8.39 -25.65 7.69
C VAL A 201 9.33 -25.44 6.49
N LYS A 202 10.64 -25.53 6.72
CA LYS A 202 11.59 -25.80 5.62
C LYS A 202 11.69 -27.31 5.40
N GLN A 203 10.67 -27.90 4.77
CA GLN A 203 10.77 -29.14 3.99
C GLN A 203 9.39 -29.47 3.43
N ASN A 204 9.11 -29.04 2.19
CA ASN A 204 8.78 -29.94 1.09
C ASN A 204 8.39 -29.15 -0.18
N ASN A 205 8.84 -29.68 -1.31
CA ASN A 205 8.80 -29.08 -2.63
C ASN A 205 7.40 -28.81 -3.17
N ILE A 206 7.08 -27.54 -3.43
CA ILE A 206 6.19 -27.11 -4.53
C ILE A 206 6.75 -25.76 -5.03
N SER A 207 6.92 -25.66 -6.35
CA SER A 207 7.37 -24.47 -7.12
C SER A 207 7.39 -23.14 -6.35
N ARG A 208 8.58 -22.75 -5.86
CA ARG A 208 8.80 -21.43 -5.27
C ARG A 208 8.54 -20.37 -6.34
N ARG A 209 7.35 -19.73 -6.32
CA ARG A 209 7.29 -18.31 -6.71
C ARG A 209 8.43 -17.63 -5.94
N LYS A 210 9.30 -16.91 -6.64
CA LYS A 210 10.43 -16.20 -6.03
C LYS A 210 9.85 -15.12 -5.12
N SER A 211 9.52 -15.49 -3.89
CA SER A 211 9.01 -14.54 -2.91
C SER A 211 10.16 -13.61 -2.54
N HIS A 212 10.04 -12.35 -2.91
CA HIS A 212 10.99 -11.34 -2.44
C HIS A 212 10.87 -11.21 -0.92
N PRO A 213 11.98 -10.96 -0.20
CA PRO A 213 11.98 -10.91 1.27
C PRO A 213 11.26 -9.68 1.83
N VAL A 214 10.92 -8.72 0.96
CA VAL A 214 10.34 -7.43 1.33
C VAL A 214 9.02 -7.21 0.62
N PHE A 215 8.06 -6.65 1.34
CA PHE A 215 6.82 -6.15 0.77
C PHE A 215 7.03 -4.76 0.14
N GLY A 216 7.80 -3.89 0.80
CA GLY A 216 7.89 -2.50 0.40
C GLY A 216 8.68 -1.63 1.35
N GLY A 217 8.57 -0.31 1.22
CA GLY A 217 9.20 0.61 2.15
C GLY A 217 8.81 2.07 1.97
N TYR A 218 9.06 2.84 3.02
CA TYR A 218 8.80 4.27 3.10
C TYR A 218 10.10 5.06 3.24
N GLY A 219 10.22 6.13 2.45
CA GLY A 219 11.27 7.14 2.56
C GLY A 219 10.70 8.47 3.01
N TRP A 220 11.29 9.06 4.05
CA TRP A 220 10.90 10.34 4.63
C TRP A 220 12.06 11.30 4.67
N THR A 221 11.80 12.60 4.52
CA THR A 221 12.85 13.62 4.68
C THR A 221 13.50 13.51 6.05
N TYR A 222 14.82 13.67 6.12
CA TYR A 222 15.50 13.89 7.38
C TYR A 222 15.32 15.35 7.80
N GLU A 223 14.54 15.58 8.85
CA GLU A 223 14.39 16.93 9.42
C GLU A 223 14.56 16.88 10.94
N LYS A 224 15.33 17.86 11.46
CA LYS A 224 15.56 18.03 12.91
C LYS A 224 14.31 18.59 13.60
N SER A 225 13.56 19.46 12.92
CA SER A 225 12.16 19.77 13.24
C SER A 225 11.35 18.51 12.99
N LYS A 226 10.50 18.09 13.94
CA LYS A 226 9.71 16.85 13.88
C LYS A 226 8.75 16.71 12.67
N LYS A 227 8.74 17.68 11.76
CA LYS A 227 7.91 17.70 10.56
C LYS A 227 8.70 17.07 9.41
N ARG A 228 8.54 15.75 9.22
CA ARG A 228 9.13 15.04 8.07
C ARG A 228 8.06 14.85 7.01
N ILE A 229 8.46 14.94 5.74
CA ILE A 229 7.59 14.87 4.58
C ILE A 229 7.79 13.50 3.90
N PRO A 230 6.74 12.83 3.41
CA PRO A 230 6.90 11.60 2.65
C PRO A 230 7.59 11.91 1.33
N VAL A 231 8.61 11.12 0.99
CA VAL A 231 9.42 11.28 -0.24
C VAL A 231 9.14 10.14 -1.20
N CYS A 232 9.12 8.91 -0.69
CA CYS A 232 9.01 7.72 -1.49
C CYS A 232 8.16 6.67 -0.78
N PHE A 233 7.29 5.99 -1.52
CA PHE A 233 6.71 4.72 -1.12
C PHE A 233 6.92 3.72 -2.24
N TRP A 234 7.44 2.54 -1.92
CA TRP A 234 7.64 1.49 -2.90
C TRP A 234 7.12 0.16 -2.37
N TYR A 235 6.69 -0.71 -3.27
CA TYR A 235 6.02 -1.96 -2.91
C TYR A 235 6.06 -2.99 -4.04
N GLU A 236 5.89 -4.26 -3.66
CA GLU A 236 5.63 -5.39 -4.55
C GLU A 236 4.20 -5.25 -5.10
N GLY A 237 4.08 -5.13 -6.43
CA GLY A 237 2.77 -5.14 -7.11
C GLY A 237 2.25 -6.57 -7.25
N ASN A 238 1.17 -6.76 -8.04
CA ASN A 238 0.74 -8.14 -8.38
C ASN A 238 1.80 -8.90 -9.16
N THR A 239 2.52 -8.17 -10.00
CA THR A 239 3.72 -8.64 -10.68
C THR A 239 4.72 -7.50 -10.68
N GLY A 240 5.97 -7.79 -10.31
CA GLY A 240 7.05 -6.81 -10.29
C GLY A 240 6.89 -5.73 -9.21
N TRP A 241 7.33 -4.52 -9.52
CA TRP A 241 7.62 -3.48 -8.53
C TRP A 241 7.02 -2.13 -8.87
N ALA A 242 6.60 -1.42 -7.84
CA ALA A 242 6.12 -0.06 -7.93
C ALA A 242 6.88 0.90 -7.02
N GLN A 243 7.02 2.14 -7.45
CA GLN A 243 7.58 3.24 -6.70
C GLN A 243 6.75 4.51 -6.93
N GLN A 244 6.26 5.11 -5.86
CA GLN A 244 5.64 6.43 -5.83
C GLN A 244 6.63 7.44 -5.27
N LEU A 245 6.92 8.47 -6.05
CA LEU A 245 7.72 9.64 -5.65
C LEU A 245 6.80 10.82 -5.38
N PHE A 246 6.82 11.34 -4.16
CA PHE A 246 5.94 12.42 -3.73
C PHE A 246 6.60 13.79 -3.86
N PHE A 247 5.86 14.78 -4.37
CA PHE A 247 6.30 16.17 -4.51
C PHE A 247 5.14 17.14 -4.33
N ASN A 248 5.44 18.43 -4.21
CA ASN A 248 4.44 19.47 -3.92
C ASN A 248 3.61 19.20 -2.66
N PHE A 249 4.24 18.61 -1.63
CA PHE A 249 3.59 18.33 -0.35
C PHE A 249 3.21 19.63 0.38
N VAL A 250 1.96 19.74 0.76
CA VAL A 250 1.44 20.84 1.60
C VAL A 250 0.52 20.28 2.68
N ASP A 251 0.68 20.77 3.91
CA ASP A 251 -0.19 20.47 5.05
C ASP A 251 -0.94 21.71 5.54
N ASN A 252 -1.00 22.74 4.68
CA ASN A 252 -1.67 24.01 4.89
C ASN A 252 -2.09 24.61 3.54
N GLY A 253 -2.85 25.71 3.58
CA GLY A 253 -3.32 26.40 2.39
C GLY A 253 -4.57 25.76 1.76
N PRO A 254 -5.01 26.22 0.58
CA PRO A 254 -6.33 25.88 0.05
C PRO A 254 -6.50 24.39 -0.28
N ARG A 255 -5.44 23.71 -0.73
CA ARG A 255 -5.52 22.32 -1.23
C ARG A 255 -5.89 21.30 -0.15
N ILE A 256 -5.61 21.58 1.13
CA ILE A 256 -6.01 20.69 2.23
C ILE A 256 -7.52 20.78 2.55
N HIS A 257 -8.23 21.75 1.95
CA HIS A 257 -9.66 21.96 2.11
C HIS A 257 -10.49 21.44 0.92
N ASP A 258 -9.85 20.96 -0.15
CA ASP A 258 -10.52 20.46 -1.36
C ASP A 258 -11.54 19.35 -1.08
N VAL A 259 -11.36 18.61 0.02
CA VAL A 259 -12.20 17.45 0.41
C VAL A 259 -13.24 17.75 1.48
N GLU A 260 -13.35 18.99 1.98
CA GLU A 260 -14.29 19.35 3.06
C GLU A 260 -15.75 19.15 2.66
N ASN A 261 -16.07 19.39 1.39
CA ASN A 261 -17.41 19.22 0.84
C ASN A 261 -17.54 17.91 0.05
N PHE A 262 -16.62 16.95 0.23
CA PHE A 262 -16.69 15.68 -0.45
C PHE A 262 -17.97 14.93 -0.05
N GLN A 263 -18.74 14.55 -1.05
CA GLN A 263 -19.90 13.68 -0.90
C GLN A 263 -19.65 12.40 -1.68
N LEU A 264 -20.02 11.26 -1.09
CA LEU A 264 -19.95 9.97 -1.78
C LEU A 264 -20.78 10.06 -3.07
N PRO A 265 -20.17 9.90 -4.27
CA PRO A 265 -20.91 9.94 -5.52
C PRO A 265 -22.04 8.91 -5.53
N GLU A 266 -23.20 9.23 -6.11
CA GLU A 266 -24.35 8.31 -6.19
C GLU A 266 -23.97 6.95 -6.76
N ILE A 267 -23.07 6.94 -7.74
CA ILE A 267 -22.56 5.73 -8.40
C ILE A 267 -21.78 4.81 -7.45
N CYS A 268 -21.26 5.35 -6.35
CA CYS A 268 -20.57 4.63 -5.29
C CYS A 268 -21.47 4.26 -4.10
N LYS A 269 -22.76 4.61 -4.12
CA LYS A 269 -23.75 4.07 -3.18
C LYS A 269 -24.14 2.65 -3.59
N THR A 270 -23.13 1.76 -3.58
CA THR A 270 -23.20 0.40 -4.08
C THR A 270 -22.59 -0.57 -3.07
N GLU A 271 -23.05 -1.81 -3.11
CA GLU A 271 -22.50 -2.93 -2.35
C GLU A 271 -21.68 -3.89 -3.24
N ILE A 272 -21.50 -3.53 -4.51
CA ILE A 272 -20.74 -4.34 -5.48
C ILE A 272 -19.27 -4.36 -5.09
N THR A 273 -18.74 -5.53 -4.76
CA THR A 273 -17.30 -5.73 -4.53
C THR A 273 -16.52 -5.58 -5.83
N CYS A 274 -15.34 -4.97 -5.78
CA CYS A 274 -14.43 -4.93 -6.92
C CYS A 274 -14.05 -6.35 -7.37
N ILE A 275 -14.18 -6.63 -8.68
CA ILE A 275 -13.82 -7.93 -9.24
C ILE A 275 -12.29 -8.03 -9.31
N TYR A 276 -11.70 -8.68 -8.32
CA TYR A 276 -10.28 -9.00 -8.31
C TYR A 276 -10.08 -10.42 -8.82
N ARG A 277 -9.36 -10.60 -9.93
CA ARG A 277 -8.85 -11.92 -10.32
C ARG A 277 -7.39 -11.99 -9.86
N PRO A 278 -7.06 -12.83 -8.86
CA PRO A 278 -5.68 -13.15 -8.50
C PRO A 278 -5.05 -14.13 -9.51
#